data_AF-A0A1H4KAD9-F1
#
_entry.id   AF-A0A1H4KAD9-F1
#
_cell.length_a   1.000
_cell.length_b   1.000
_cell.length_c   1.000
_cell.angle_alpha   90.00
_cell.angle_beta   90.00
_cell.angle_gamma   90.00
#
_symmetry.space_group_name_H-M   'P 1'
#
loop_
_entity.id
_entity.type
_entity.pdbx_description
1 polymer ?
#
loop_
_entity_poly.entity_id
_entity_poly.type
_entity_poly.pdbx_seq_one_letter_code
_entity_poly.pdbx_strand_id
1 'polypeptide(L)'
;MAVHDFTSNDEQRSGGERSVNPPAESLLLNAAYKKSGLTAADLAAATGISVGAIRIALSGLRYRDGQPKATVPPDQTLARLASALGIVPSVLQSIGRERAAELLGEAKSTAIAPDLDATAAIAAREALTRQVLAVFSTDELRAEINRRTGSEG
;
A
#
# COMPACT_ATOMS: atom_id res chain seq x y z
N MET A 1 50.59 -41.39 -22.15
CA MET A 1 50.28 -40.97 -23.55
C MET A 1 49.10 -41.83 -23.99
N ALA A 2 47.92 -41.35 -24.33
CA ALA A 2 47.40 -40.00 -24.47
C ALA A 2 45.91 -40.02 -24.06
N VAL A 3 45.49 -38.85 -23.59
CA VAL A 3 44.15 -38.45 -23.14
C VAL A 3 43.13 -38.55 -24.29
N HIS A 4 41.93 -39.07 -24.00
CA HIS A 4 40.75 -38.81 -24.83
C HIS A 4 39.91 -37.73 -24.15
N ASP A 5 39.91 -36.59 -24.83
CA ASP A 5 39.18 -35.36 -24.58
C ASP A 5 37.68 -35.63 -24.33
N PHE A 6 37.20 -35.14 -23.21
CA PHE A 6 35.78 -35.01 -22.89
C PHE A 6 35.35 -33.61 -23.36
N THR A 7 35.22 -33.42 -24.66
CA THR A 7 34.75 -32.14 -25.22
C THR A 7 33.27 -31.95 -24.89
N SER A 8 33.06 -31.01 -23.97
CA SER A 8 31.85 -30.27 -23.64
C SER A 8 30.88 -30.13 -24.81
N ASN A 9 29.70 -30.72 -24.66
CA ASN A 9 28.53 -30.45 -25.49
C ASN A 9 27.55 -29.61 -24.68
N ASP A 10 27.96 -28.37 -24.36
CA ASP A 10 27.17 -27.39 -23.60
C ASP A 10 26.97 -26.10 -24.40
N GLU A 11 26.81 -26.25 -25.72
CA GLU A 11 26.37 -25.18 -26.59
C GLU A 11 24.85 -25.23 -26.75
N GLN A 12 24.24 -24.05 -26.65
CA GLN A 12 22.86 -23.70 -27.02
C GLN A 12 21.80 -23.72 -25.90
N ARG A 13 22.04 -22.90 -24.86
CA ARG A 13 20.96 -22.11 -24.23
C ARG A 13 21.21 -20.61 -24.42
N SER A 14 21.48 -20.20 -25.65
CA SER A 14 21.52 -18.79 -26.04
C SER A 14 20.14 -18.36 -26.59
N GLY A 15 19.10 -18.52 -25.77
CA GLY A 15 17.81 -17.88 -26.01
C GLY A 15 17.88 -16.47 -25.44
N GLY A 16 18.03 -15.47 -26.31
CA GLY A 16 18.26 -14.08 -25.91
C GLY A 16 17.30 -13.61 -24.82
N GLU A 17 17.84 -13.37 -23.63
CA GLU A 17 17.15 -12.69 -22.53
C GLU A 17 16.80 -11.27 -22.97
N ARG A 18 15.66 -11.09 -23.66
CA ARG A 18 14.99 -9.80 -23.63
C ARG A 18 14.58 -9.61 -22.18
N SER A 19 15.34 -8.81 -21.44
CA SER A 19 14.98 -8.39 -20.09
C SER A 19 13.56 -7.83 -20.12
N VAL A 20 12.62 -8.60 -19.58
CA VAL A 20 11.21 -8.20 -19.52
C VAL A 20 11.10 -7.20 -18.38
N ASN A 21 11.17 -5.92 -18.73
CA ASN A 21 11.03 -4.87 -17.75
C ASN A 21 9.58 -4.76 -17.28
N PRO A 22 9.34 -4.72 -15.96
CA PRO A 22 8.01 -4.54 -15.43
C PRO A 22 7.48 -3.14 -15.76
N PRO A 23 6.17 -2.98 -15.96
CA PRO A 23 5.56 -1.67 -16.21
C PRO A 23 5.78 -0.68 -15.05
N ALA A 24 5.75 0.62 -15.37
CA ALA A 24 5.97 1.69 -14.40
C ALA A 24 4.94 1.65 -13.25
N GLU A 25 3.67 1.36 -13.53
CA GLU A 25 2.65 1.23 -12.48
C GLU A 25 2.93 0.08 -11.51
N SER A 26 3.49 -1.05 -11.99
CA SER A 26 3.85 -2.17 -11.12
C SER A 26 5.04 -1.83 -10.24
N LEU A 27 6.03 -1.10 -10.78
CA LEU A 27 7.15 -0.58 -10.00
C LEU A 27 6.68 0.37 -8.89
N LEU A 28 5.75 1.28 -9.22
CA LEU A 28 5.14 2.19 -8.26
C LEU A 28 4.39 1.43 -7.15
N LEU A 29 3.52 0.49 -7.53
CA LEU A 29 2.76 -0.33 -6.57
C LEU A 29 3.69 -1.12 -5.66
N ASN A 30 4.74 -1.74 -6.21
CA ASN A 30 5.71 -2.51 -5.43
C ASN A 30 6.51 -1.63 -4.46
N ALA A 31 6.88 -0.42 -4.88
CA ALA A 31 7.56 0.53 -4.00
C ALA A 31 6.67 0.97 -2.82
N ALA A 32 5.39 1.26 -3.08
CA ALA A 32 4.43 1.60 -2.03
C ALA A 32 4.14 0.40 -1.11
N TYR A 33 3.97 -0.78 -1.69
CA TYR A 33 3.79 -2.04 -0.97
C TYR A 33 4.91 -2.29 0.04
N LYS A 34 6.17 -2.21 -0.40
CA LYS A 34 7.34 -2.39 0.48
C LYS A 34 7.40 -1.39 1.63
N LYS A 35 6.89 -0.17 1.45
CA LYS A 35 6.83 0.87 2.50
C LYS A 35 5.65 0.69 3.45
N SER A 36 4.57 0.07 2.99
CA SER A 36 3.31 -0.05 3.74
C SER A 36 3.37 -1.03 4.93
N GLY A 37 4.28 -2.02 4.88
CA GLY A 37 4.31 -3.12 5.85
C GLY A 37 3.16 -4.13 5.72
N LEU A 38 2.26 -3.96 4.75
CA LEU A 38 1.14 -4.86 4.51
C LEU A 38 1.59 -6.18 3.89
N THR A 39 0.86 -7.26 4.17
CA THR A 39 1.00 -8.52 3.44
C THR A 39 0.12 -8.55 2.20
N ALA A 40 0.43 -9.44 1.26
CA ALA A 40 -0.45 -9.67 0.10
C ALA A 40 -1.84 -10.18 0.50
N ALA A 41 -1.97 -10.82 1.68
CA ALA A 41 -3.25 -11.25 2.22
C ALA A 41 -4.07 -10.06 2.75
N ASP A 42 -3.41 -9.09 3.40
CA ASP A 42 -4.08 -7.86 3.86
C ASP A 42 -4.62 -7.05 2.69
N LEU A 43 -3.82 -6.92 1.62
CA LEU A 43 -4.28 -6.28 0.39
C LEU A 43 -5.44 -7.03 -0.26
N ALA A 44 -5.45 -8.37 -0.24
CA ALA A 44 -6.56 -9.17 -0.76
C ALA A 44 -7.84 -8.92 0.04
N ALA A 45 -7.75 -8.88 1.36
CA ALA A 45 -8.87 -8.58 2.24
C ALA A 45 -9.41 -7.16 2.02
N ALA A 46 -8.51 -6.16 1.86
CA ALA A 46 -8.90 -4.77 1.68
C ALA A 46 -9.49 -4.45 0.30
N THR A 47 -9.07 -5.16 -0.74
CA THR A 47 -9.42 -4.83 -2.14
C THR A 47 -10.39 -5.81 -2.81
N GLY A 48 -10.61 -6.98 -2.19
CA GLY A 48 -11.35 -8.09 -2.78
C GLY A 48 -10.65 -8.72 -3.99
N ILE A 49 -9.36 -8.44 -4.21
CA ILE A 49 -8.56 -9.00 -5.30
C ILE A 49 -7.86 -10.28 -4.81
N SER A 50 -7.79 -11.31 -5.64
CA SER A 50 -7.09 -12.54 -5.27
C SER A 50 -5.59 -12.31 -5.05
N VAL A 51 -4.99 -13.01 -4.08
CA VAL A 51 -3.56 -12.89 -3.76
C VAL A 51 -2.67 -13.10 -5.00
N GLY A 52 -3.04 -14.02 -5.88
CA GLY A 52 -2.31 -14.26 -7.13
C GLY A 52 -2.35 -13.06 -8.07
N ALA A 53 -3.50 -12.43 -8.25
CA ALA A 53 -3.63 -11.23 -9.08
C ALA A 53 -2.87 -10.03 -8.48
N ILE A 54 -2.85 -9.90 -7.15
CA ILE A 54 -2.05 -8.88 -6.47
C ILE A 54 -0.56 -9.09 -6.74
N ARG A 55 -0.06 -10.32 -6.59
CA ARG A 55 1.35 -10.64 -6.86
C ARG A 55 1.75 -10.32 -8.29
N ILE A 56 0.88 -10.61 -9.26
CA ILE A 56 1.10 -10.27 -10.68
C ILE A 56 1.10 -8.74 -10.87
N ALA A 57 0.17 -8.02 -10.25
CA ALA A 57 0.10 -6.57 -10.34
C ALA A 57 1.33 -5.89 -9.73
N LEU A 58 1.83 -6.39 -8.60
CA LEU A 58 3.04 -5.91 -7.92
C LEU A 58 4.32 -6.24 -8.71
N SER A 59 4.43 -7.47 -9.25
CA SER A 59 5.61 -7.86 -10.02
C SER A 59 5.62 -7.24 -11.43
N GLY A 60 4.45 -6.94 -11.98
CA GLY A 60 4.30 -6.54 -13.38
C GLY A 60 4.58 -7.68 -14.36
N LEU A 61 4.67 -8.92 -13.88
CA LEU A 61 5.06 -10.10 -14.65
C LEU A 61 4.08 -11.25 -14.43
N ARG A 62 3.67 -11.87 -15.54
CA ARG A 62 2.94 -13.14 -15.55
C ARG A 62 3.77 -14.17 -16.30
N TYR A 63 3.89 -15.35 -15.73
CA TYR A 63 4.51 -16.48 -16.41
C TYR A 63 3.46 -17.21 -17.25
N ARG A 64 3.78 -17.42 -18.53
CA ARG A 64 3.00 -18.24 -19.45
C ARG A 64 3.97 -19.12 -20.21
N ASP A 65 3.75 -20.43 -20.19
CA ASP A 65 4.61 -21.42 -20.84
C ASP A 65 6.08 -21.32 -20.39
N GLY A 66 6.30 -21.04 -19.10
CA GLY A 66 7.63 -20.86 -18.50
C GLY A 66 8.32 -19.52 -18.82
N GLN A 67 7.73 -18.68 -19.68
CA GLN A 67 8.31 -17.41 -20.10
C GLN A 67 7.68 -16.23 -19.34
N PRO A 68 8.49 -15.28 -18.83
CA PRO A 68 7.97 -14.06 -18.20
C PRO A 68 7.36 -13.13 -19.26
N LYS A 69 6.18 -12.59 -18.98
CA LYS A 69 5.51 -11.60 -19.82
C LYS A 69 5.11 -10.38 -19.00
N ALA A 70 5.53 -9.20 -19.45
CA ALA A 70 5.10 -7.93 -18.87
C ALA A 70 3.58 -7.84 -18.90
N THR A 71 2.99 -7.58 -17.74
CA THR A 71 1.54 -7.53 -17.56
C THR A 71 1.19 -6.23 -16.86
N VAL A 72 0.47 -5.39 -17.58
CA VAL A 72 -0.12 -4.15 -17.07
C VAL A 72 -1.36 -4.50 -16.24
N PRO A 73 -1.45 -4.09 -14.96
CA PRO A 73 -2.67 -4.24 -14.19
C PRO A 73 -3.80 -3.39 -14.80
N PRO A 74 -5.04 -3.92 -14.88
CA PRO A 74 -6.21 -3.14 -15.32
C PRO A 74 -6.45 -1.93 -14.43
N ASP A 75 -7.05 -0.85 -14.97
CA ASP A 75 -7.26 0.40 -14.24
C ASP A 75 -8.05 0.22 -12.94
N GLN A 76 -9.06 -0.65 -12.93
CA GLN A 76 -9.84 -0.94 -11.72
C GLN A 76 -8.99 -1.62 -10.64
N THR A 77 -8.13 -2.55 -11.03
CA THR A 77 -7.16 -3.22 -10.14
C THR A 77 -6.15 -2.21 -9.61
N LEU A 78 -5.60 -1.37 -10.50
CA LEU A 78 -4.63 -0.34 -10.17
C LEU A 78 -5.22 0.67 -9.19
N ALA A 79 -6.44 1.16 -9.43
CA ALA A 79 -7.13 2.10 -8.54
C ALA A 79 -7.39 1.52 -7.14
N ARG A 80 -7.87 0.26 -7.06
CA ARG A 80 -8.10 -0.41 -5.76
C ARG A 80 -6.82 -0.61 -4.96
N LEU A 81 -5.75 -1.07 -5.62
CA LEU A 81 -4.44 -1.24 -4.96
C LEU A 81 -3.83 0.09 -4.58
N ALA A 82 -3.94 1.12 -5.43
CA ALA A 82 -3.48 2.46 -5.14
C ALA A 82 -4.19 3.04 -3.90
N SER A 83 -5.51 2.85 -3.80
CA SER A 83 -6.29 3.24 -2.62
C SER A 83 -5.79 2.56 -1.35
N ALA A 84 -5.63 1.23 -1.38
CA ALA A 84 -5.15 0.47 -0.22
C ALA A 84 -3.70 0.81 0.18
N LEU A 85 -2.87 1.21 -0.79
CA LEU A 85 -1.46 1.57 -0.58
C LEU A 85 -1.23 3.07 -0.33
N GLY A 86 -2.29 3.88 -0.27
CA GLY A 86 -2.19 5.33 -0.05
C GLY A 86 -1.52 6.11 -1.19
N ILE A 87 -1.55 5.59 -2.41
CA ILE A 87 -1.08 6.31 -3.60
C ILE A 87 -2.15 7.32 -3.99
N VAL A 88 -1.75 8.57 -4.25
CA VAL A 88 -2.67 9.65 -4.63
C VAL A 88 -2.93 9.70 -6.16
N PRO A 89 -4.10 10.19 -6.62
CA PRO A 89 -4.44 10.24 -8.04
C PRO A 89 -3.42 10.96 -8.92
N SER A 90 -2.80 12.04 -8.44
CA SER A 90 -1.80 12.81 -9.19
C SER A 90 -0.56 11.97 -9.56
N VAL A 91 -0.19 11.00 -8.73
CA VAL A 91 0.93 10.09 -9.03
C VAL A 91 0.57 9.15 -10.17
N LEU A 92 -0.68 8.66 -10.23
CA LEU A 92 -1.15 7.83 -11.34
C LEU A 92 -1.23 8.62 -12.66
N GLN A 93 -1.67 9.89 -12.61
CA GLN A 93 -1.66 10.78 -13.78
C GLN A 93 -0.23 11.01 -14.30
N SER A 94 0.74 11.20 -13.40
CA SER A 94 2.14 11.44 -13.80
C SER A 94 2.79 10.29 -14.59
N ILE A 95 2.22 9.08 -14.49
CA ILE A 95 2.67 7.88 -15.21
C ILE A 95 1.74 7.48 -16.37
N GLY A 96 0.83 8.37 -16.79
CA GLY A 96 -0.09 8.12 -17.91
C GLY A 96 -1.22 7.15 -17.59
N ARG A 97 -1.70 7.15 -16.34
CA ARG A 97 -2.81 6.30 -15.86
C ARG A 97 -4.01 7.15 -15.42
N GLU A 98 -4.49 8.01 -16.31
CA GLU A 98 -5.57 8.97 -16.06
C GLU A 98 -6.86 8.27 -15.65
N ARG A 99 -7.24 7.20 -16.35
CA ARG A 99 -8.47 6.47 -16.04
C ARG A 99 -8.43 5.80 -14.66
N ALA A 100 -7.28 5.24 -14.27
CA ALA A 100 -7.10 4.70 -12.92
C ALA A 100 -7.12 5.81 -11.84
N ALA A 101 -6.59 6.99 -12.16
CA ALA A 101 -6.63 8.16 -11.28
C ALA A 101 -8.06 8.67 -11.07
N GLU A 102 -8.88 8.72 -12.11
CA GLU A 102 -10.31 9.05 -12.04
C GLU A 102 -11.05 8.08 -11.11
N LEU A 103 -10.90 6.78 -11.34
CA LEU A 103 -11.52 5.73 -10.52
C LEU A 103 -11.11 5.83 -9.04
N LEU A 104 -9.85 6.18 -8.77
CA LEU A 104 -9.37 6.41 -7.42
C LEU A 104 -9.98 7.68 -6.79
N GLY A 105 -10.14 8.75 -7.57
CA GLY A 105 -10.80 9.98 -7.14
C GLY A 105 -12.28 9.78 -6.82
N GLU A 106 -13.01 9.07 -7.67
CA GLU A 106 -14.42 8.71 -7.48
C GLU A 106 -14.62 7.88 -6.22
N ALA A 107 -13.78 6.87 -5.98
CA ALA A 107 -13.83 6.03 -4.78
C ALA A 107 -13.58 6.83 -3.49
N LYS A 108 -12.68 7.81 -3.53
CA LYS A 108 -12.43 8.70 -2.39
C LYS A 108 -13.58 9.70 -2.18
N SER A 109 -14.22 10.15 -3.26
CA SER A 109 -15.37 11.07 -3.19
C SER A 109 -16.63 10.38 -2.67
N THR A 110 -16.81 9.08 -2.92
CA THR A 110 -17.94 8.30 -2.39
C THR A 110 -17.75 7.86 -0.94
N ALA A 111 -16.52 7.88 -0.42
CA ALA A 111 -16.23 7.63 0.99
C ALA A 111 -16.54 8.84 1.91
N ILE A 112 -17.03 9.96 1.37
CA ILE A 112 -17.36 11.18 2.12
C ILE A 112 -18.77 11.64 1.76
N ALA A 113 -19.78 10.90 2.23
CA ALA A 113 -20.85 11.59 2.93
C ALA A 113 -20.46 11.51 4.40
N PRO A 114 -20.17 12.64 5.09
CA PRO A 114 -20.00 12.58 6.53
C PRO A 114 -21.30 12.02 7.09
N ASP A 115 -21.21 10.84 7.70
CA ASP A 115 -22.30 10.35 8.51
C ASP A 115 -22.55 11.42 9.58
N LEU A 116 -23.68 12.12 9.45
CA LEU A 116 -24.03 13.24 10.31
C LEU A 116 -24.09 12.77 11.77
N ASP A 117 -24.42 11.50 12.00
CA ASP A 117 -24.43 10.87 13.31
C ASP A 117 -23.01 10.63 13.83
N ALA A 118 -22.07 10.16 12.99
CA ALA A 118 -20.67 10.02 13.37
C ALA A 118 -20.02 11.38 13.70
N THR A 119 -20.35 12.42 12.93
CA THR A 119 -19.83 13.78 13.14
C THR A 119 -20.38 14.39 14.44
N ALA A 120 -21.68 14.20 14.70
CA ALA A 120 -22.33 14.60 15.94
C ALA A 120 -21.78 13.83 17.15
N ALA A 121 -21.52 12.53 17.01
CA ALA A 121 -20.97 11.69 18.06
C ALA A 121 -19.52 12.09 18.43
N ILE A 122 -18.69 12.42 17.44
CA ILE A 122 -17.33 12.93 17.67
C ILE A 122 -17.38 14.27 18.42
N ALA A 123 -18.23 15.20 17.98
CA ALA A 123 -18.40 16.50 18.63
C ALA A 123 -18.92 16.37 20.08
N ALA A 124 -19.90 15.49 20.31
CA ALA A 124 -20.43 15.21 21.65
C ALA A 124 -19.37 14.61 22.58
N ARG A 125 -18.56 13.68 22.07
CA ARG A 125 -17.47 13.06 22.84
C ARG A 125 -16.38 14.06 23.18
N GLU A 126 -16.02 14.94 22.24
CA GLU A 126 -15.05 16.00 22.48
C GLU A 126 -15.53 16.99 23.57
N ALA A 127 -16.81 17.39 23.51
CA ALA A 127 -17.41 18.24 24.52
C ALA A 127 -17.40 17.60 25.92
N LEU A 128 -17.77 16.31 26.00
CA LEU A 128 -17.73 15.54 27.25
C LEU A 128 -16.30 15.42 27.78
N THR A 129 -15.33 15.12 26.92
CA THR A 129 -13.92 15.04 27.32
C THR A 129 -13.42 16.39 27.85
N ARG A 130 -13.75 17.51 27.21
CA ARG A 130 -13.41 18.85 27.73
C ARG A 130 -14.04 19.11 29.08
N GLN A 131 -15.30 18.73 29.29
CA GLN A 131 -16.00 18.90 30.56
C GLN A 131 -15.36 18.05 31.68
N VAL A 132 -15.04 16.80 31.40
CA VAL A 132 -14.34 15.91 32.34
C VAL A 132 -12.96 16.45 32.68
N LEU A 133 -12.18 16.87 31.67
CA LEU A 133 -10.85 17.45 31.88
C LEU A 133 -10.93 18.77 32.66
N ALA A 134 -11.95 19.60 32.46
CA ALA A 134 -12.16 20.81 33.24
C ALA A 134 -12.42 20.51 34.72
N VAL A 135 -13.14 19.43 35.05
CA VAL A 135 -13.36 18.99 36.44
C VAL A 135 -12.07 18.50 37.11
N PHE A 136 -11.19 17.85 36.36
CA PHE A 136 -9.88 17.40 36.89
C PHE A 136 -8.80 18.49 36.87
N SER A 137 -8.99 19.61 36.16
CA SER A 137 -8.00 20.69 36.04
C SER A 137 -8.09 21.71 37.18
N THR A 138 -8.29 21.26 38.41
CA THR A 138 -8.20 22.13 39.59
C THR A 138 -6.74 22.42 39.95
N ASP A 139 -6.50 23.58 40.57
CA ASP A 139 -5.19 23.94 41.10
C ASP A 139 -4.67 22.90 42.13
N GLU A 140 -5.58 22.12 42.74
CA GLU A 140 -5.25 20.98 43.60
C GLU A 140 -4.57 19.82 42.86
N LEU A 141 -5.00 19.47 41.64
CA LEU A 141 -4.34 18.41 40.86
C LEU A 141 -2.94 18.86 40.40
N ARG A 142 -2.80 20.15 40.05
CA ARG A 142 -1.49 20.75 39.73
C ARG A 142 -0.56 20.76 40.96
N ALA A 143 -1.10 21.11 42.13
CA ALA A 143 -0.36 21.08 43.39
C ALA A 143 0.07 19.65 43.76
N GLU A 144 -0.77 18.65 43.52
CA GLU A 144 -0.48 17.25 43.80
C GLU A 144 0.59 16.66 42.86
N ILE A 145 0.56 16.98 41.57
CA ILE A 145 1.60 16.56 40.61
C ILE A 145 2.96 17.16 40.97
N ASN A 146 3.00 18.44 41.37
CA ASN A 146 4.23 19.11 41.79
C ASN A 146 4.79 18.50 43.10
N ARG A 147 3.93 18.08 44.03
CA ARG A 147 4.38 17.39 45.26
C ARG A 147 5.07 16.05 44.95
N ARG A 148 4.51 15.24 44.05
CA ARG A 148 5.08 13.92 43.72
C ARG A 148 6.37 14.00 42.89
N THR A 149 6.45 14.95 41.96
CA THR A 149 7.63 15.14 41.11
C THR A 149 8.78 15.84 41.84
N GLY A 150 8.49 16.63 42.89
CA GLY A 150 9.51 17.22 43.77
C GLY A 150 10.01 16.30 44.89
N SER A 151 9.33 15.18 45.16
CA SER A 151 9.73 14.19 46.18
C SER A 151 10.62 13.05 45.66
N GLU A 152 10.93 13.03 44.36
CA GLU A 152 11.85 12.06 43.72
C GLU A 152 13.27 12.63 43.52
N GLY A 153 13.67 13.65 44.29
CA GLY A 153 15.01 14.25 44.28
C GLY A 153 15.88 13.81 45.46
#